data_AF-A0A6V7Q5Q4-F1
#
_entry.id   AF-A0A6V7Q5Q4-F1
#
_cell.length_a   1.000
_cell.length_b   1.000
_cell.length_c   1.000
_cell.angle_alpha   90.00
_cell.angle_beta   90.00
_cell.angle_gamma   90.00
#
_symmetry.space_group_name_H-M   'P 1'
#
loop_
_entity.id
_entity.type
_entity.pdbx_description
1 polymer ?
#
loop_
_entity_poly.entity_id
_entity_poly.type
_entity_poly.pdbx_seq_one_letter_code
_entity_poly.pdbx_strand_id
1 'polypeptide(L)'
;MDAWTFFSLTDIMRDRNLLKDTLYVTIKEQLAMFLHTVGHRPKNRIVKIEFIRSGETISRYFSTILRAICAIKNQFVQQAGPDIHPEIALSPLYFPYFKNCIGLLDGTHIEAKVPVRIAARFRGRKGLTQNVMAAIKPDCRFTYVSASWEGSANDFTILKHALPLPLLFGLRVEIVLSCCVLHNYILTVDPHDPFLNDESSVREDDVNYYSQTRSQREHREESRQWVELRDNIAEEMWQNYSRHTRHSI
;
A
#
# COMPACT_ATOMS: atom_id res chain seq x y z
N MET A 1 -4.49 4.29 -8.51
CA MET A 1 -5.69 3.43 -8.48
C MET A 1 -6.85 4.23 -9.00
N ASP A 2 -7.53 3.70 -10.00
CA ASP A 2 -8.74 4.23 -10.62
C ASP A 2 -9.99 3.49 -10.11
N ALA A 3 -11.19 3.89 -10.57
CA ALA A 3 -12.45 3.30 -10.12
C ALA A 3 -12.57 1.82 -10.53
N TRP A 4 -12.11 1.44 -11.72
CA TRP A 4 -12.23 0.06 -12.19
C TRP A 4 -11.32 -0.89 -11.38
N THR A 5 -10.07 -0.49 -11.14
CA THR A 5 -9.15 -1.27 -10.30
C THR A 5 -9.68 -1.43 -8.87
N PHE A 6 -10.34 -0.40 -8.33
CA PHE A 6 -10.99 -0.45 -7.02
C PHE A 6 -12.13 -1.48 -7.00
N PHE A 7 -13.05 -1.46 -7.95
CA PHE A 7 -14.17 -2.42 -7.97
C PHE A 7 -13.66 -3.86 -8.18
N SER A 8 -12.71 -4.05 -9.09
CA SER A 8 -12.04 -5.35 -9.29
C SER A 8 -11.42 -5.87 -7.98
N LEU A 9 -10.82 -4.98 -7.16
CA LEU A 9 -10.25 -5.39 -5.88
C LEU A 9 -11.35 -5.80 -4.89
N THR A 10 -12.47 -5.06 -4.86
CA THR A 10 -13.61 -5.43 -4.01
C THR A 10 -14.22 -6.77 -4.41
N ASP A 11 -14.27 -7.07 -5.70
CA ASP A 11 -14.78 -8.35 -6.21
C ASP A 11 -13.83 -9.50 -5.83
N ILE A 12 -12.51 -9.34 -5.98
CA ILE A 12 -11.52 -10.32 -5.50
C ILE A 12 -11.68 -10.62 -4.01
N MET A 13 -11.88 -9.58 -3.19
CA MET A 13 -12.05 -9.74 -1.74
C MET A 13 -13.35 -10.45 -1.38
N ARG A 14 -14.42 -10.21 -2.14
CA ARG A 14 -15.72 -10.84 -1.97
C ARG A 14 -15.70 -12.30 -2.44
N ASP A 15 -15.18 -12.57 -3.63
CA ASP A 15 -15.14 -13.90 -4.25
C ASP A 15 -14.29 -14.88 -3.46
N ARG A 16 -13.20 -14.38 -2.85
CA ARG A 16 -12.36 -15.18 -1.95
C ARG A 16 -12.88 -15.27 -0.52
N ASN A 17 -14.05 -14.68 -0.26
CA ASN A 17 -14.69 -14.67 1.05
C ASN A 17 -13.77 -14.10 2.15
N LEU A 18 -12.88 -13.16 1.78
CA LEU A 18 -11.92 -12.51 2.69
C LEU A 18 -12.55 -11.34 3.42
N LEU A 19 -13.44 -10.62 2.73
CA LEU A 19 -14.25 -9.54 3.28
C LEU A 19 -15.73 -9.86 3.07
N LYS A 20 -16.56 -9.40 4.01
CA LYS A 20 -18.01 -9.55 3.96
C LYS A 20 -18.68 -8.22 4.22
N ASP A 21 -19.81 -8.02 3.53
CA ASP A 21 -20.72 -6.95 3.84
C ASP A 21 -21.30 -7.19 5.24
N THR A 22 -21.35 -6.14 6.04
CA THR A 22 -22.08 -6.13 7.32
C THR A 22 -23.35 -5.32 7.17
N LEU A 23 -24.28 -5.46 8.13
CA LEU A 23 -25.53 -4.67 8.15
C LEU A 23 -25.27 -3.16 8.02
N TYR A 24 -24.14 -2.68 8.54
CA TYR A 24 -23.86 -1.26 8.64
C TYR A 24 -22.77 -0.77 7.69
N VAL A 25 -21.86 -1.64 7.23
CA VAL A 25 -20.65 -1.25 6.47
C VAL A 25 -20.39 -2.25 5.35
N THR A 26 -20.40 -1.76 4.11
CA THR A 26 -20.15 -2.57 2.90
C THR A 26 -18.66 -2.81 2.68
N ILE A 27 -18.28 -3.83 1.90
CA ILE A 27 -16.88 -4.11 1.53
C ILE A 27 -16.24 -2.90 0.86
N LYS A 28 -17.00 -2.19 0.00
CA LYS A 28 -16.56 -0.96 -0.68
C LYS A 28 -16.19 0.10 0.34
N GLU A 29 -17.07 0.36 1.31
CA GLU A 29 -16.83 1.34 2.37
C GLU A 29 -15.63 0.95 3.25
N GLN A 30 -15.55 -0.33 3.63
CA GLN A 30 -14.41 -0.85 4.40
C GLN A 30 -13.10 -0.55 3.64
N LEU A 31 -13.03 -0.94 2.36
CA LEU A 31 -11.82 -0.79 1.55
C LEU A 31 -11.48 0.68 1.30
N ALA A 32 -12.49 1.52 1.07
CA ALA A 32 -12.31 2.96 0.92
C ALA A 32 -11.69 3.60 2.18
N MET A 33 -12.18 3.25 3.38
CA MET A 33 -11.59 3.73 4.64
C MET A 33 -10.12 3.32 4.76
N PHE A 34 -9.80 2.07 4.41
CA PHE A 34 -8.43 1.56 4.47
C PHE A 34 -7.51 2.29 3.49
N LEU A 35 -7.88 2.36 2.21
CA LEU A 35 -7.09 3.01 1.16
C LEU A 35 -6.90 4.50 1.46
N HIS A 36 -7.93 5.19 1.93
CA HIS A 36 -7.84 6.58 2.35
C HIS A 36 -6.86 6.76 3.52
N THR A 37 -6.90 5.85 4.50
CA THR A 37 -5.99 5.87 5.65
C THR A 37 -4.53 5.64 5.26
N VAL A 38 -4.26 4.68 4.36
CA VAL A 38 -2.90 4.34 3.92
C VAL A 38 -2.34 5.38 2.94
N GLY A 39 -3.16 5.89 2.03
CA GLY A 39 -2.74 6.84 0.99
C GLY A 39 -2.44 8.24 1.53
N HIS A 40 -3.30 8.78 2.40
CA HIS A 40 -3.19 10.18 2.85
C HIS A 40 -2.69 10.35 4.28
N ARG A 41 -2.49 9.24 5.00
CA ARG A 41 -2.05 9.23 6.41
C ARG A 41 -2.90 10.12 7.36
N PRO A 42 -4.24 10.21 7.21
CA PRO A 42 -5.08 11.00 8.09
C PRO A 42 -5.07 10.46 9.53
N LYS A 43 -5.29 11.35 10.49
CA LYS A 43 -5.55 10.93 11.88
C LYS A 43 -6.92 10.24 11.93
N ASN A 44 -7.07 9.22 12.78
CA ASN A 44 -8.35 8.48 12.94
C ASN A 44 -9.56 9.42 13.18
N ARG A 45 -9.36 10.55 13.89
CA ARG A 45 -10.40 11.57 14.08
C ARG A 45 -10.95 12.19 12.78
N ILE A 46 -10.13 12.29 11.74
CA ILE A 46 -10.50 12.85 10.43
C ILE A 46 -11.32 11.82 9.66
N VAL A 47 -10.84 10.57 9.59
CA VAL A 47 -11.56 9.45 8.96
C VAL A 47 -12.94 9.25 9.60
N LYS A 48 -13.03 9.41 10.93
CA LYS A 48 -14.31 9.39 11.66
C LYS A 48 -15.31 10.44 11.17
N ILE A 49 -14.84 11.64 10.81
CA ILE A 49 -15.71 12.72 10.33
C ILE A 49 -16.14 12.43 8.90
N GLU A 50 -15.20 12.06 8.03
CA GLU A 50 -15.46 11.83 6.60
C GLU A 50 -16.37 10.62 6.35
N PHE A 51 -16.11 9.51 7.05
CA PHE A 51 -16.88 8.27 6.92
C PHE A 51 -17.94 8.15 8.01
N ILE A 52 -18.16 9.14 8.88
CA ILE A 52 -19.23 9.10 9.90
C ILE A 52 -19.23 7.77 10.70
N ARG A 53 -18.04 7.21 10.97
CA ARG A 53 -17.85 5.95 11.70
C ARG A 53 -17.09 6.15 12.99
N SER A 54 -17.37 5.31 13.99
CA SER A 54 -16.62 5.34 15.23
C SER A 54 -15.14 5.00 14.99
N GLY A 55 -14.24 5.56 15.81
CA GLY A 55 -12.80 5.27 15.68
C GLY A 55 -12.45 3.80 15.94
N GLU A 56 -13.28 3.10 16.72
CA GLU A 56 -13.20 1.65 16.94
C GLU A 56 -13.52 0.89 15.65
N THR A 57 -14.61 1.27 14.97
CA THR A 57 -15.04 0.67 13.71
C THR A 57 -13.98 0.83 12.62
N ILE A 58 -13.39 2.02 12.51
CA ILE A 58 -12.28 2.29 11.58
C ILE A 58 -11.09 1.38 11.90
N SER A 59 -10.71 1.27 13.18
CA SER A 59 -9.54 0.46 13.59
C SER A 59 -9.77 -1.04 13.37
N ARG A 60 -11.01 -1.51 13.59
CA ARG A 60 -11.44 -2.89 13.34
C ARG A 60 -11.34 -3.24 11.86
N TYR A 61 -11.92 -2.43 10.98
CA TYR A 61 -11.90 -2.69 9.55
C TYR A 61 -10.51 -2.47 8.95
N PHE A 62 -9.73 -1.51 9.44
CA PHE A 62 -8.34 -1.35 9.06
C PHE A 62 -7.56 -2.65 9.29
N SER A 63 -7.66 -3.23 10.48
CA SER A 63 -6.98 -4.49 10.82
C SER A 63 -7.52 -5.69 10.02
N THR A 64 -8.81 -5.70 9.71
CA THR A 64 -9.46 -6.78 8.95
C THR A 64 -8.99 -6.78 7.49
N ILE A 65 -8.99 -5.60 6.86
CA ILE A 65 -8.56 -5.43 5.47
C ILE A 65 -7.07 -5.67 5.34
N LEU A 66 -6.27 -5.19 6.30
CA LEU A 66 -4.83 -5.44 6.31
C LEU A 66 -4.50 -6.93 6.24
N ARG A 67 -5.22 -7.75 7.02
CA ARG A 67 -5.08 -9.22 6.96
C ARG A 67 -5.59 -9.80 5.65
N ALA A 68 -6.70 -9.30 5.11
CA ALA A 68 -7.25 -9.75 3.83
C ALA A 68 -6.28 -9.50 2.66
N ILE A 69 -5.65 -8.31 2.61
CA ILE A 69 -4.62 -7.99 1.61
C ILE A 69 -3.38 -8.85 1.80
N CYS A 70 -2.92 -9.05 3.04
CA CYS A 70 -1.82 -9.97 3.33
C CYS A 70 -2.14 -11.43 2.94
N ALA A 71 -3.41 -11.85 2.98
CA ALA A 71 -3.82 -13.20 2.57
C ALA A 71 -3.68 -13.44 1.06
N ILE A 72 -3.82 -12.40 0.22
CA ILE A 72 -3.59 -12.50 -1.23
C ILE A 72 -2.14 -12.23 -1.63
N LYS A 73 -1.25 -11.94 -0.67
CA LYS A 73 0.16 -11.57 -0.93
C LYS A 73 0.87 -12.52 -1.90
N ASN A 74 0.73 -13.83 -1.69
CA ASN A 74 1.45 -14.84 -2.46
C ASN A 74 1.04 -14.90 -3.94
N GLN A 75 -0.07 -14.25 -4.32
CA GLN A 75 -0.44 -14.10 -5.72
C GLN A 75 0.29 -12.92 -6.38
N PHE A 76 0.53 -11.84 -5.64
CA PHE A 76 1.02 -10.59 -6.21
C PHE A 76 2.51 -10.38 -5.96
N VAL A 77 3.04 -10.82 -4.82
CA VAL A 77 4.46 -10.75 -4.47
C VAL A 77 5.03 -12.15 -4.50
N GLN A 78 5.69 -12.48 -5.61
CA GLN A 78 6.27 -13.79 -5.86
C GLN A 78 7.76 -13.64 -6.15
N GLN A 79 8.53 -14.62 -5.68
CA GLN A 79 9.96 -14.68 -5.97
C GLN A 79 10.16 -14.77 -7.49
N ALA A 80 11.04 -13.93 -8.04
CA ALA A 80 11.34 -13.96 -9.46
C ALA A 80 12.02 -15.27 -9.87
N GLY A 81 11.64 -15.76 -11.05
CA GLY A 81 12.30 -16.89 -11.69
C GLY A 81 13.69 -16.53 -12.22
N PRO A 82 14.45 -17.52 -12.73
CA PRO A 82 15.77 -17.32 -13.30
C PRO A 82 15.75 -16.68 -14.70
N ASP A 83 14.57 -16.48 -15.28
CA ASP A 83 14.40 -16.02 -16.65
C ASP A 83 14.73 -14.53 -16.81
N ILE A 84 15.31 -14.17 -17.96
CA ILE A 84 15.67 -12.79 -18.28
C ILE A 84 14.39 -11.99 -18.54
N HIS A 85 14.23 -10.86 -17.86
CA HIS A 85 13.07 -10.00 -18.06
C HIS A 85 13.04 -9.42 -19.50
N PRO A 86 11.88 -9.36 -20.18
CA PRO A 86 11.77 -8.84 -21.55
C PRO A 86 12.36 -7.44 -21.73
N GLU A 87 12.18 -6.56 -20.74
CA GLU A 87 12.72 -5.20 -20.76
C GLU A 87 14.25 -5.14 -20.81
N ILE A 88 14.92 -6.09 -20.16
CA ILE A 88 16.37 -6.24 -20.25
C ILE A 88 16.72 -6.86 -21.60
N ALA A 89 16.03 -7.93 -22.00
CA ALA A 89 16.36 -8.69 -23.21
C ALA A 89 16.17 -7.89 -24.50
N LEU A 90 15.18 -6.99 -24.54
CA LEU A 90 14.84 -6.19 -25.72
C LEU A 90 15.62 -4.86 -25.79
N SER A 91 16.21 -4.41 -24.68
CA SER A 91 16.94 -3.15 -24.63
C SER A 91 18.41 -3.34 -25.02
N PRO A 92 18.91 -2.68 -26.08
CA PRO A 92 20.32 -2.71 -26.44
C PRO A 92 21.21 -1.97 -25.42
N LEU A 93 20.62 -1.16 -24.54
CA LEU A 93 21.33 -0.51 -23.43
C LEU A 93 21.57 -1.48 -22.26
N TYR A 94 20.62 -2.40 -22.02
CA TYR A 94 20.70 -3.33 -20.89
C TYR A 94 21.26 -4.69 -21.27
N PHE A 95 20.95 -5.20 -22.45
CA PHE A 95 21.55 -6.43 -22.96
C PHE A 95 22.89 -6.15 -23.66
N PRO A 96 23.96 -6.91 -23.39
CA PRO A 96 24.04 -8.13 -22.56
C PRO A 96 24.43 -7.88 -21.10
N TYR A 97 24.68 -6.64 -20.69
CA TYR A 97 25.27 -6.30 -19.39
C TYR A 97 24.44 -6.81 -18.19
N PHE A 98 23.12 -6.77 -18.29
CA PHE A 98 22.18 -7.20 -17.26
C PHE A 98 21.49 -8.54 -17.57
N LYS A 99 22.02 -9.35 -18.49
CA LYS A 99 21.37 -10.60 -18.92
C LYS A 99 21.09 -11.62 -17.80
N ASN A 100 21.79 -11.54 -16.68
CA ASN A 100 21.57 -12.41 -15.51
C ASN A 100 20.96 -11.65 -14.31
N CYS A 101 20.51 -10.40 -14.53
CA CYS A 101 19.89 -9.59 -13.51
C CYS A 101 18.43 -10.03 -13.33
N ILE A 102 18.11 -10.47 -12.11
CA ILE A 102 16.75 -10.88 -11.73
C ILE A 102 15.92 -9.65 -11.31
N GLY A 103 16.59 -8.61 -10.82
CA GLY A 103 15.95 -7.42 -10.28
C GLY A 103 16.90 -6.51 -9.50
N LEU A 104 16.36 -5.42 -8.99
CA LEU A 104 17.05 -4.50 -8.08
C LEU A 104 16.72 -4.86 -6.64
N LEU A 105 17.70 -4.72 -5.75
CA LEU A 105 17.55 -4.89 -4.32
C LEU A 105 18.05 -3.63 -3.64
N ASP A 106 17.19 -3.01 -2.83
CA ASP A 106 17.56 -1.80 -2.10
C ASP A 106 16.86 -1.70 -0.74
N GLY A 107 17.54 -1.04 0.20
CA GLY A 107 17.08 -0.78 1.56
C GLY A 107 16.62 0.67 1.71
N THR A 108 15.42 0.87 2.25
CA THR A 108 14.85 2.20 2.50
C THR A 108 14.44 2.37 3.96
N HIS A 109 14.85 3.49 4.57
CA HIS A 109 14.45 3.85 5.93
C HIS A 109 13.09 4.58 5.95
N ILE A 110 12.10 3.98 6.61
CA ILE A 110 10.79 4.62 6.87
C ILE A 110 10.63 4.95 8.34
N GLU A 111 9.78 5.93 8.66
CA GLU A 111 9.49 6.30 10.05
C GLU A 111 8.94 5.10 10.85
N ALA A 112 9.52 4.86 12.01
CA ALA A 112 9.08 3.83 12.95
C ALA A 112 8.43 4.49 14.18
N LYS A 113 7.32 3.92 14.65
CA LYS A 113 6.79 4.24 15.99
C LYS A 113 6.79 2.97 16.82
N VAL A 114 7.82 2.82 17.63
CA VAL A 114 8.03 1.65 18.47
C VAL A 114 7.91 2.02 19.96
N PRO A 115 7.59 1.06 20.85
CA PRO A 115 7.60 1.30 22.28
C PRO A 115 8.96 1.86 22.75
N VAL A 116 8.93 2.77 23.73
CA VAL A 116 10.12 3.46 24.25
C VAL A 116 11.23 2.48 24.63
N ARG A 117 10.87 1.33 25.21
CA ARG A 117 11.80 0.26 25.62
C ARG A 117 12.71 -0.27 24.51
N ILE A 118 12.27 -0.25 23.24
CA ILE A 118 13.06 -0.72 22.10
C ILE A 118 13.49 0.43 21.17
N ALA A 119 13.06 1.67 21.44
CA ALA A 119 13.28 2.81 20.56
C ALA A 119 14.76 3.11 20.29
N ALA A 120 15.65 2.83 21.24
CA ALA A 120 17.09 3.02 21.06
C ALA A 120 17.64 2.23 19.86
N ARG A 121 17.10 1.03 19.60
CA ARG A 121 17.52 0.16 18.49
C ARG A 121 17.06 0.68 17.12
N PHE A 122 15.93 1.38 17.09
CA PHE A 122 15.35 1.94 15.88
C PHE A 122 15.84 3.37 15.58
N ARG A 123 16.79 3.90 16.35
CA ARG A 123 17.32 5.24 16.12
C ARG A 123 18.31 5.22 14.95
N GLY A 124 17.96 5.86 13.85
CA GLY A 124 18.79 6.10 12.68
C GLY A 124 19.18 7.58 12.52
N ARG A 125 19.80 7.92 11.38
CA ARG A 125 20.28 9.29 11.08
C ARG A 125 19.17 10.35 11.10
N LYS A 126 17.98 10.01 10.58
CA LYS A 126 16.82 10.93 10.46
C LYS A 126 15.80 10.76 11.61
N GLY A 127 16.19 10.13 12.72
CA GLY A 127 15.31 9.90 13.88
C GLY A 127 14.93 8.42 14.05
N LEU A 128 13.72 8.15 14.54
CA LEU A 128 13.24 6.78 14.79
C LEU A 128 12.76 6.15 13.47
N THR A 129 13.53 5.20 12.95
CA THR A 129 13.32 4.60 11.62
C THR A 129 13.39 3.08 11.68
N GLN A 130 12.76 2.43 10.71
CA GLN A 130 12.94 1.01 10.40
C GLN A 130 13.44 0.89 8.97
N ASN A 131 14.38 -0.02 8.73
CA ASN A 131 14.82 -0.32 7.37
C ASN A 131 13.85 -1.34 6.75
N VAL A 132 13.45 -1.07 5.50
CA VAL A 132 12.65 -1.95 4.65
C VAL A 132 13.51 -2.29 3.45
N MET A 133 13.87 -3.56 3.34
CA MET A 133 14.58 -4.10 2.19
C MET A 133 13.56 -4.66 1.21
N ALA A 134 13.64 -4.24 -0.05
CA ALA A 134 12.75 -4.73 -1.09
C ALA A 134 13.54 -5.17 -2.32
N ALA A 135 13.08 -6.25 -2.95
CA ALA A 135 13.55 -6.68 -4.26
C ALA A 135 12.45 -6.44 -5.29
N ILE A 136 12.80 -5.82 -6.41
CA ILE A 136 11.90 -5.48 -7.51
C ILE A 136 12.43 -6.01 -8.84
N LYS A 137 11.55 -6.45 -9.72
CA LYS A 137 11.90 -6.76 -11.13
C LYS A 137 12.04 -5.46 -11.94
N PRO A 138 12.58 -5.55 -13.18
CA PRO A 138 12.66 -4.40 -14.07
C PRO A 138 11.30 -3.72 -14.34
N ASP A 139 10.20 -4.49 -14.36
CA ASP A 139 8.83 -3.95 -14.46
C ASP A 139 8.30 -3.31 -13.15
N CYS A 140 9.19 -2.91 -12.24
CA CYS A 140 8.89 -2.28 -10.95
C CYS A 140 7.96 -3.11 -10.03
N ARG A 141 7.80 -4.42 -10.27
CA ARG A 141 7.01 -5.31 -9.40
C ARG A 141 7.85 -5.84 -8.25
N PHE A 142 7.31 -5.74 -7.04
CA PHE A 142 7.92 -6.33 -5.85
C PHE A 142 7.92 -7.86 -5.91
N THR A 143 9.05 -8.47 -5.63
CA THR A 143 9.21 -9.94 -5.55
C THR A 143 9.50 -10.42 -4.15
N TYR A 144 10.12 -9.56 -3.34
CA TYR A 144 10.44 -9.81 -1.96
C TYR A 144 10.44 -8.51 -1.17
N VAL A 145 9.96 -8.56 0.07
CA VAL A 145 9.93 -7.42 0.98
C VAL A 145 10.21 -7.92 2.39
N SER A 146 11.21 -7.31 3.04
CA SER A 146 11.58 -7.54 4.43
C SER A 146 11.48 -6.22 5.20
N ALA A 147 10.51 -6.13 6.11
CA ALA A 147 10.23 -4.93 6.87
C ALA A 147 10.51 -5.11 8.37
N SER A 148 10.54 -3.99 9.09
CA SER A 148 10.75 -3.93 10.55
C SER A 148 12.16 -4.27 11.04
N TRP A 149 13.16 -4.03 10.20
CA TRP A 149 14.55 -3.99 10.65
C TRP A 149 14.83 -2.72 11.45
N GLU A 150 15.70 -2.84 12.45
CA GLU A 150 16.20 -1.73 13.24
C GLU A 150 16.78 -0.63 12.33
N GLY A 151 16.50 0.65 12.61
CA GLY A 151 17.01 1.76 11.80
C GLY A 151 18.54 1.85 11.71
N SER A 152 19.25 1.24 12.66
CA SER A 152 20.71 1.09 12.65
C SER A 152 21.21 -0.12 11.83
N ALA A 153 20.32 -1.05 11.45
CA ALA A 153 20.68 -2.21 10.66
C ALA A 153 21.10 -1.79 9.25
N ASN A 154 22.29 -2.20 8.84
CA ASN A 154 22.75 -2.01 7.48
C ASN A 154 22.14 -3.07 6.54
N ASP A 155 22.14 -2.75 5.26
CA ASP A 155 21.53 -3.58 4.21
C ASP A 155 22.14 -4.99 4.15
N PHE A 156 23.43 -5.10 4.43
CA PHE A 156 24.13 -6.37 4.50
C PHE A 156 23.63 -7.27 5.64
N THR A 157 23.30 -6.70 6.80
CA THR A 157 22.72 -7.45 7.92
C THR A 157 21.34 -7.97 7.55
N ILE A 158 20.52 -7.14 6.91
CA ILE A 158 19.19 -7.54 6.46
C ILE A 158 19.28 -8.67 5.44
N LEU A 159 20.19 -8.53 4.47
CA LEU A 159 20.41 -9.54 3.44
C LEU A 159 20.85 -10.89 4.01
N LYS A 160 21.75 -10.89 5.01
CA LYS A 160 22.16 -12.12 5.71
C LYS A 160 21.00 -12.87 6.36
N HIS A 161 19.99 -12.14 6.80
CA HIS A 161 18.82 -12.68 7.46
C HIS A 161 17.61 -12.85 6.53
N ALA A 162 17.73 -12.53 5.23
CA ALA A 162 16.66 -12.57 4.25
C ALA A 162 16.33 -13.99 3.70
N LEU A 163 16.77 -15.05 4.39
CA LEU A 163 16.46 -16.45 4.06
C LEU A 163 15.05 -16.83 4.60
N PRO A 164 14.42 -17.95 4.15
CA PRO A 164 12.97 -18.12 4.14
C PRO A 164 12.43 -18.43 5.54
N LEU A 165 12.44 -17.43 6.40
CA LEU A 165 11.75 -17.44 7.67
C LEU A 165 10.42 -16.71 7.47
N PRO A 166 9.30 -17.29 7.92
CA PRO A 166 8.02 -16.61 7.90
C PRO A 166 8.16 -15.32 8.70
N LEU A 167 8.01 -14.19 8.00
CA LEU A 167 8.17 -12.84 8.53
C LEU A 167 7.38 -12.68 9.85
N LEU A 168 8.08 -12.19 10.87
CA LEU A 168 7.54 -11.93 12.20
C LEU A 168 6.30 -11.04 12.13
N PHE A 169 5.20 -11.55 12.69
CA PHE A 169 3.87 -10.97 12.70
C PHE A 169 3.83 -9.65 13.48
N GLY A 170 3.40 -8.59 12.82
CA GLY A 170 3.11 -7.29 13.42
C GLY A 170 2.43 -6.35 12.43
N LEU A 171 1.43 -5.60 12.91
CA LEU A 171 0.61 -4.68 12.11
C LEU A 171 1.42 -3.73 11.20
N ARG A 172 2.66 -3.40 11.57
CA ARG A 172 3.53 -2.50 10.79
C ARG A 172 4.20 -3.17 9.60
N VAL A 173 4.67 -4.41 9.78
CA VAL A 173 5.18 -5.25 8.67
C VAL A 173 4.08 -5.44 7.65
N GLU A 174 2.87 -5.73 8.15
CA GLU A 174 1.69 -5.97 7.32
C GLU A 174 1.28 -4.74 6.50
N ILE A 175 1.45 -3.51 6.99
CA ILE A 175 1.14 -2.29 6.21
C ILE A 175 2.09 -2.17 5.02
N VAL A 176 3.39 -2.29 5.24
CA VAL A 176 4.40 -2.21 4.17
C VAL A 176 4.13 -3.29 3.13
N LEU A 177 3.91 -4.53 3.58
CA LEU A 177 3.56 -5.64 2.69
C LEU A 177 2.27 -5.38 1.92
N SER A 178 1.23 -4.85 2.59
CA SER A 178 -0.04 -4.54 1.94
C SER A 178 0.11 -3.47 0.87
N CYS A 179 0.93 -2.44 1.11
CA CYS A 179 1.25 -1.44 0.08
C CYS A 179 1.94 -2.09 -1.13
N CYS A 180 2.92 -2.97 -0.93
CA CYS A 180 3.58 -3.68 -2.02
C CYS A 180 2.64 -4.62 -2.80
N VAL A 181 1.71 -5.29 -2.09
CA VAL A 181 0.66 -6.11 -2.73
C VAL A 181 -0.26 -5.24 -3.57
N LEU A 182 -0.73 -4.10 -3.04
CA LEU A 182 -1.58 -3.16 -3.77
C LEU A 182 -0.86 -2.57 -4.98
N HIS A 183 0.43 -2.22 -4.84
CA HIS A 183 1.26 -1.75 -5.96
C HIS A 183 1.33 -2.78 -7.09
N ASN A 184 1.69 -4.02 -6.78
CA ASN A 184 1.75 -5.09 -7.77
C ASN A 184 0.38 -5.42 -8.37
N TYR A 185 -0.68 -5.36 -7.55
CA TYR A 185 -2.05 -5.52 -8.03
C TYR A 185 -2.43 -4.43 -9.02
N ILE A 186 -2.18 -3.16 -8.70
CA ILE A 186 -2.43 -2.03 -9.62
C ILE A 186 -1.65 -2.24 -10.90
N LEU A 187 -0.35 -2.55 -10.86
CA LEU A 187 0.42 -2.83 -12.08
C LEU A 187 -0.08 -4.05 -12.88
N THR A 188 -0.83 -4.97 -12.27
CA THR A 188 -1.44 -6.11 -12.98
C THR A 188 -2.70 -5.70 -13.74
N VAL A 189 -3.47 -4.80 -13.14
CA VAL A 189 -4.81 -4.43 -13.60
C VAL A 189 -4.76 -3.19 -14.50
N ASP A 190 -3.88 -2.25 -14.16
CA ASP A 190 -3.54 -1.05 -14.92
C ASP A 190 -2.01 -0.90 -15.04
N PRO A 191 -1.37 -1.60 -16.00
CA PRO A 191 0.06 -1.51 -16.25
C PRO A 191 0.53 -0.11 -16.68
N HIS A 192 -0.39 0.77 -17.07
CA HIS A 192 -0.11 2.14 -17.51
C HIS A 192 -0.50 3.18 -16.44
N ASP A 193 -0.70 2.78 -15.17
CA ASP A 193 -1.04 3.70 -14.10
C ASP A 193 0.02 4.83 -14.06
N PRO A 194 -0.38 6.10 -14.32
CA PRO A 194 0.53 7.21 -14.51
C PRO A 194 1.29 7.58 -13.24
N PHE A 195 0.83 7.14 -12.07
CA PHE A 195 1.51 7.37 -10.80
C PHE A 195 2.61 6.34 -10.51
N LEU A 196 2.54 5.15 -11.11
CA LEU A 196 3.52 4.08 -10.90
C LEU A 196 4.62 4.05 -11.98
N ASN A 197 4.32 4.58 -13.17
CA ASN A 197 5.24 4.57 -14.32
C ASN A 197 6.05 5.86 -14.50
N ASP A 198 5.90 6.86 -13.63
CA ASP A 198 6.72 8.06 -13.69
C ASP A 198 8.12 7.76 -13.10
N GLU A 199 9.07 7.39 -13.97
CA GLU A 199 10.49 7.17 -13.64
C GLU A 199 11.22 8.44 -13.14
N SER A 200 10.52 9.55 -12.90
CA SER A 200 11.12 10.86 -12.61
C SER A 200 10.88 11.43 -11.21
N SER A 201 10.87 10.64 -10.12
CA SER A 201 11.08 11.22 -8.77
C SER A 201 11.42 10.20 -7.68
N VAL A 202 12.70 9.88 -7.54
CA VAL A 202 13.25 9.55 -6.22
C VAL A 202 14.42 10.49 -5.97
N ARG A 203 14.13 11.70 -5.46
CA ARG A 203 15.12 12.55 -4.79
C ARG A 203 14.83 12.53 -3.29
N GLU A 204 15.88 12.48 -2.48
CA GLU A 204 15.80 12.28 -1.02
C GLU A 204 15.01 13.35 -0.22
N ASP A 205 14.46 14.37 -0.89
CA ASP A 205 13.67 15.47 -0.33
C ASP A 205 12.14 15.29 -0.52
N ASP A 206 11.67 14.20 -1.13
CA ASP A 206 10.28 14.02 -1.62
C ASP A 206 9.21 13.70 -0.55
N VAL A 207 9.46 13.88 0.75
CA VAL A 207 8.37 13.82 1.75
C VAL A 207 7.40 15.00 1.60
N ASN A 208 7.82 16.08 0.93
CA ASN A 208 7.03 17.31 0.75
C ASN A 208 6.57 17.57 -0.71
N TYR A 209 7.01 16.77 -1.69
CA TYR A 209 6.84 17.07 -3.13
C TYR A 209 5.74 16.28 -3.87
N TYR A 210 5.02 15.35 -3.22
CA TYR A 210 3.82 14.71 -3.81
C TYR A 210 2.69 15.69 -4.20
N SER A 211 2.91 17.00 -4.05
CA SER A 211 2.01 18.06 -4.50
C SER A 211 2.32 18.62 -5.90
N GLN A 212 3.42 18.27 -6.58
CA GLN A 212 3.87 19.09 -7.72
C GLN A 212 4.43 18.43 -8.99
N THR A 213 4.16 17.16 -9.28
CA THR A 213 4.42 16.58 -10.62
C THR A 213 3.16 15.93 -11.21
N ARG A 214 2.22 16.79 -11.61
CA ARG A 214 1.22 16.55 -12.67
C ARG A 214 0.60 17.91 -13.03
N SER A 215 0.10 18.11 -14.26
CA SER A 215 -0.57 19.37 -14.60
C SER A 215 -1.69 19.59 -13.57
N GLN A 216 -1.79 20.80 -12.99
CA GLN A 216 -2.78 21.11 -11.94
C GLN A 216 -4.21 20.68 -12.31
N ARG A 217 -4.50 20.56 -13.61
CA ARG A 217 -5.79 20.15 -14.14
C ARG A 217 -6.09 18.66 -13.91
N GLU A 218 -5.11 17.79 -14.17
CA GLU A 218 -5.24 16.33 -14.00
C GLU A 218 -5.36 15.95 -12.53
N HIS A 219 -4.53 16.53 -11.65
CA HIS A 219 -4.69 16.37 -10.20
C HIS A 219 -6.07 16.86 -9.75
N ARG A 220 -6.58 17.99 -10.27
CA ARG A 220 -7.91 18.48 -9.91
C ARG A 220 -9.03 17.59 -10.45
N GLU A 221 -8.89 16.95 -11.61
CA GLU A 221 -9.93 16.10 -12.20
C GLU A 221 -9.97 14.71 -11.54
N GLU A 222 -8.83 14.05 -11.36
CA GLU A 222 -8.79 12.77 -10.64
C GLU A 222 -9.07 12.96 -9.14
N SER A 223 -8.55 14.02 -8.50
CA SER A 223 -8.98 14.36 -7.13
C SER A 223 -10.47 14.68 -7.08
N ARG A 224 -11.05 15.30 -8.11
CA ARG A 224 -12.50 15.53 -8.15
C ARG A 224 -13.27 14.23 -8.28
N GLN A 225 -12.84 13.29 -9.11
CA GLN A 225 -13.47 11.97 -9.22
C GLN A 225 -13.37 11.17 -7.92
N TRP A 226 -12.21 11.20 -7.26
CA TRP A 226 -12.01 10.53 -5.97
C TRP A 226 -12.76 11.21 -4.83
N VAL A 227 -12.84 12.55 -4.84
CA VAL A 227 -13.68 13.32 -3.93
C VAL A 227 -15.15 13.01 -4.17
N GLU A 228 -15.59 12.98 -5.42
CA GLU A 228 -16.97 12.66 -5.79
C GLU A 228 -17.33 11.22 -5.43
N LEU A 229 -16.46 10.23 -5.69
CA LEU A 229 -16.66 8.86 -5.27
C LEU A 229 -16.75 8.75 -3.74
N ARG A 230 -15.83 9.42 -3.02
CA ARG A 230 -15.86 9.48 -1.55
C ARG A 230 -17.13 10.14 -1.03
N ASP A 231 -17.53 11.26 -1.62
CA ASP A 231 -18.70 12.05 -1.19
C ASP A 231 -20.00 11.31 -1.52
N ASN A 232 -20.06 10.59 -2.65
CA ASN A 232 -21.17 9.70 -2.98
C ASN A 232 -21.31 8.55 -1.98
N ILE A 233 -20.18 7.93 -1.61
CA ILE A 233 -20.16 6.89 -0.56
C ILE A 233 -20.61 7.51 0.77
N ALA A 234 -20.10 8.68 1.14
CA ALA A 234 -20.45 9.37 2.39
C ALA A 234 -21.95 9.77 2.44
N GLU A 235 -22.51 10.22 1.31
CA GLU A 235 -23.92 10.56 1.18
C GLU A 235 -24.81 9.31 1.27
N GLU A 236 -24.43 8.22 0.60
CA GLU A 236 -25.13 6.93 0.73
C GLU A 236 -25.13 6.46 2.20
N MET A 237 -24.01 6.62 2.89
CA MET A 237 -23.86 6.31 4.31
C MET A 237 -24.74 7.21 5.20
N TRP A 238 -24.80 8.51 4.91
CA TRP A 238 -25.64 9.47 5.63
C TRP A 238 -27.14 9.16 5.47
N GLN A 239 -27.57 8.83 4.26
CA GLN A 239 -28.94 8.42 3.98
C GLN A 239 -29.28 7.11 4.69
N ASN A 240 -28.36 6.15 4.70
CA ASN A 240 -28.54 4.88 5.40
C ASN A 240 -28.67 5.08 6.93
N TYR A 241 -27.81 5.91 7.51
CA TYR A 241 -27.90 6.31 8.92
C TYR A 241 -29.25 6.97 9.26
N SER A 242 -29.69 7.90 8.42
CA SER A 242 -30.96 8.62 8.59
C SER A 242 -32.19 7.70 8.50
N ARG A 243 -32.12 6.65 7.68
CA ARG A 243 -33.20 5.64 7.56
C ARG A 243 -33.30 4.76 8.80
N HIS A 244 -32.18 4.34 9.38
CA HIS A 244 -32.16 3.47 10.57
C HIS A 244 -32.56 4.22 11.85
N THR A 245 -32.16 5.48 11.99
CA THR A 245 -32.50 6.30 13.16
C THR A 245 -33.97 6.75 13.18
N ARG A 246 -34.62 6.92 12.02
CA ARG A 246 -36.06 7.27 11.93
C ARG A 246 -37.03 6.13 12.27
N HIS A 247 -36.59 4.87 12.26
CA HIS A 247 -37.42 3.72 12.64
C HIS A 247 -37.25 3.32 14.12
N SER A 248 -36.44 4.06 14.89
CA SER A 248 -36.15 3.78 16.31
C SER A 248 -36.84 4.78 17.27
N ILE A 249 -37.89 5.47 16.79
CA ILE A 249 -38.75 6.36 17.58
C ILE A 249 -40.19 5.88 17.42
#